data_AF-A0A378ADK3-F1
#
_entry.id   AF-A0A378ADK3-F1
#
_cell.length_a   1.000
_cell.length_b   1.000
_cell.length_c   1.000
_cell.angle_alpha   90.00
_cell.angle_beta   90.00
_cell.angle_gamma   90.00
#
_symmetry.space_group_name_H-M   'P 1'
#
loop_
_entity.id
_entity.type
_entity.pdbx_description
1 polymer ?
#
loop_
_entity_poly.entity_id
_entity_poly.type
_entity_poly.pdbx_seq_one_letter_code
_entity_poly.pdbx_strand_id
1 'polypeptide(L)' 'MINGDSTIRLRFSHRCSDLEISCDSQIALPIQDGEDVLIRRCDYHLNLIHPKDYSYFNTLSTKLGWSKKLF' A
#
# COMPACT_ATOMS: atom_id res chain seq x y z
N MET A 1 8.42 12.92 -4.87
CA MET A 1 7.51 12.40 -3.83
C MET A 1 6.09 12.74 -4.23
N ILE A 2 5.15 11.79 -4.12
CA ILE A 2 3.72 12.03 -4.40
C ILE A 2 3.03 12.32 -3.06
N ASN A 3 2.15 13.32 -2.99
CA ASN A 3 1.41 13.63 -1.77
C ASN A 3 0.33 12.56 -1.52
N GLY A 4 0.10 12.17 -0.26
CA GLY A 4 -0.94 11.21 0.13
C GLY A 4 -2.37 11.61 -0.26
N ASP A 5 -2.59 12.89 -0.55
CA ASP A 5 -3.91 13.42 -0.95
C ASP A 5 -4.09 13.40 -2.47
N SER A 6 -3.06 12.99 -3.21
CA SER A 6 -3.11 12.89 -4.66
C SER A 6 -4.01 11.73 -5.08
N THR A 7 -4.64 11.89 -6.25
CA THR A 7 -5.36 10.80 -6.91
C THR A 7 -4.53 10.29 -8.09
N ILE A 8 -4.36 8.98 -8.17
CA ILE A 8 -3.61 8.31 -9.24
C ILE A 8 -4.62 7.60 -10.14
N ARG A 9 -4.55 7.84 -11.45
CA ARG A 9 -5.35 7.14 -12.45
C ARG A 9 -4.44 6.29 -13.33
N LEU A 10 -4.73 5.00 -13.42
CA LEU A 10 -4.05 4.08 -14.32
C LEU A 10 -4.96 3.80 -15.52
N ARG A 11 -4.41 3.99 -16.72
CA ARG A 11 -5.05 3.66 -17.99
C ARG A 11 -4.17 2.67 -18.73
N PHE A 12 -4.79 1.68 -19.34
CA PHE A 12 -4.07 0.60 -20.02
C PHE A 12 -4.29 0.71 -21.53
N SER A 13 -3.20 0.94 -22.27
CA SER A 13 -3.21 1.03 -23.75
C SER A 13 -3.17 -0.34 -24.44
N HIS A 14 -2.48 -1.31 -23.83
CA HIS A 14 -2.42 -2.70 -24.28
C HIS A 14 -2.70 -3.60 -23.08
N ARG A 15 -3.60 -4.59 -23.23
CA ARG A 15 -4.07 -5.42 -22.13
C ARG A 15 -3.78 -6.89 -22.39
N CYS A 16 -3.43 -7.58 -21.31
CA CYS A 16 -3.43 -9.03 -21.22
C CYS A 16 -4.73 -9.46 -20.53
N SER A 17 -5.23 -10.66 -20.84
CA SER A 17 -6.54 -11.16 -20.38
C SER A 17 -6.64 -11.41 -18.87
N ASP A 18 -5.51 -11.33 -18.16
CA ASP A 18 -5.33 -11.64 -16.74
C ASP A 18 -5.04 -10.39 -15.89
N LEU A 19 -5.45 -9.21 -16.37
CA LEU A 19 -5.23 -7.96 -15.64
C LEU A 19 -6.16 -7.85 -14.42
N GLU A 20 -5.57 -7.71 -13.24
CA GLU A 20 -6.29 -7.57 -11.97
C GLU A 20 -5.63 -6.58 -11.02
N ILE A 21 -6.42 -6.12 -10.04
CA ILE A 21 -5.96 -5.33 -8.90
C ILE A 21 -6.01 -6.25 -7.68
N SER A 22 -4.87 -6.41 -7.00
CA SER A 22 -4.83 -7.08 -5.71
C SER A 22 -4.74 -6.05 -4.58
N CYS A 23 -5.68 -6.11 -3.63
CA CYS A 23 -5.67 -5.31 -2.41
C CYS A 23 -5.19 -6.18 -1.24
N ASP A 24 -4.05 -5.82 -0.64
CA ASP A 24 -3.41 -6.49 0.51
C ASP A 24 -3.31 -8.02 0.40
N SER A 25 -3.22 -8.54 -0.84
CA SER A 25 -3.20 -9.97 -1.16
C SER A 25 -4.40 -10.77 -0.65
N GLN A 26 -5.51 -10.11 -0.30
CA GLN A 26 -6.74 -10.74 0.20
C GLN A 26 -7.88 -10.64 -0.80
N ILE A 27 -7.91 -9.58 -1.60
CA ILE A 27 -8.97 -9.31 -2.58
C ILE A 27 -8.32 -9.13 -3.94
N ALA A 28 -8.83 -9.83 -4.95
CA ALA A 28 -8.46 -9.65 -6.35
C ALA A 28 -9.69 -9.16 -7.12
N LEU A 29 -9.52 -8.05 -7.85
CA LEU A 29 -10.57 -7.44 -8.67
C LEU A 29 -10.12 -7.49 -10.14
N PRO A 30 -10.81 -8.24 -11.02
CA PRO A 30 -10.50 -8.25 -12.44
C PRO A 30 -10.81 -6.88 -13.06
N ILE A 31 -10.03 -6.48 -14.06
CA ILE A 31 -10.24 -5.23 -14.81
C ILE A 31 -10.83 -5.57 -16.17
N GLN A 32 -12.05 -5.09 -16.46
CA GLN A 32 -12.71 -5.29 -17.74
C GLN A 32 -12.25 -4.27 -18.79
N ASP A 33 -12.44 -4.60 -20.07
CA ASP A 33 -12.13 -3.72 -21.19
C ASP A 33 -12.84 -2.36 -21.08
N GLY A 34 -12.07 -1.30 -21.29
CA GLY A 34 -12.55 0.08 -21.18
C GLY A 34 -12.53 0.67 -19.75
N GLU A 35 -12.24 -0.13 -18.72
CA GLU A 35 -12.16 0.37 -17.35
C GLU A 35 -10.81 1.06 -17.04
N ASP A 36 -10.86 2.10 -16.22
CA ASP A 36 -9.70 2.79 -15.65
C ASP A 36 -9.62 2.46 -14.15
N VAL A 37 -8.41 2.43 -13.59
CA VAL A 37 -8.23 2.29 -12.13
C VAL A 37 -7.97 3.64 -11.51
N LEU A 38 -8.71 3.97 -10.45
CA LEU A 38 -8.54 5.19 -9.67
C LEU A 38 -8.12 4.84 -8.24
N ILE A 39 -6.94 5.29 -7.84
CA ILE A 39 -6.37 5.09 -6.51
C ILE A 39 -6.37 6.45 -5.81
N ARG A 40 -7.01 6.52 -4.63
CA ARG A 40 -7.08 7.73 -3.80
C ARG A 40 -7.00 7.36 -2.32
N ARG A 41 -6.66 8.32 -1.47
CA ARG A 41 -6.81 8.18 -0.02
C ARG A 41 -8.29 7.94 0.33
N CYS A 42 -8.54 6.94 1.18
CA CYS A 42 -9.86 6.70 1.77
C CYS A 42 -10.22 7.83 2.74
N ASP A 43 -11.51 8.17 2.82
CA ASP A 43 -12.00 9.22 3.72
C ASP A 43 -11.99 8.78 5.19
N TYR A 44 -11.90 7.46 5.43
CA TYR A 44 -11.86 6.84 6.75
C TYR A 44 -10.45 6.33 7.07
N HIS A 45 -10.07 6.43 8.34
CA HIS A 45 -8.77 6.00 8.86
C HIS A 45 -8.92 4.86 9.86
N LEU A 46 -7.89 4.01 9.92
CA LEU A 46 -7.78 2.99 10.94
C LEU A 46 -7.26 3.61 12.24
N ASN A 47 -7.99 3.42 13.34
CA ASN A 47 -7.57 3.84 14.67
C ASN A 47 -6.71 2.75 15.32
N LEU A 48 -5.39 2.94 15.30
CA LEU A 48 -4.46 2.02 15.93
C LEU A 48 -4.20 2.42 17.39
N ILE A 49 -4.18 1.42 18.28
CA ILE A 49 -3.73 1.58 19.66
C ILE A 49 -2.33 0.99 19.81
N HIS A 50 -1.49 1.69 20.57
CA HIS A 50 -0.12 1.29 20.81
C HIS A 50 0.16 1.18 22.31
N PRO A 51 0.90 0.15 22.77
CA PRO A 51 1.46 0.12 24.11
C PRO A 51 2.29 1.38 24.42
N LYS A 52 2.42 1.72 25.71
CA LYS A 52 3.16 2.93 26.14
C LYS A 52 4.63 2.93 25.71
N ASP A 53 5.20 1.76 25.50
CA ASP A 53 6.58 1.50 25.08
C ASP A 53 6.72 1.20 23.58
N TYR A 54 5.66 1.42 22.79
CA TYR A 54 5.72 1.24 21.34
C TYR A 54 6.73 2.19 20.68
N SER A 55 7.55 1.65 19.78
CA SER A 55 8.45 2.41 18.93
C SER A 55 8.41 1.89 17.50
N TYR A 56 7.97 2.73 16.58
CA TYR A 56 7.96 2.46 15.14
C TYR A 56 9.36 2.11 14.63
N PHE A 57 10.37 2.91 14.99
CA PHE A 57 11.75 2.71 14.53
C PHE A 57 12.40 1.46 15.12
N ASN A 58 12.09 1.10 16.38
CA ASN A 58 12.56 -0.16 16.95
C ASN A 58 11.96 -1.35 16.18
N THR A 59 10.65 -1.33 15.96
CA THR A 59 9.94 -2.37 15.18
C THR A 59 10.52 -2.49 13.78
N LEU A 60 10.73 -1.37 13.08
CA LEU A 60 11.31 -1.32 11.74
C LEU A 60 12.73 -1.89 11.71
N SER A 61 13.58 -1.45 12.64
CA SER A 61 14.99 -1.86 12.71
C SER A 61 15.14 -3.34 13.05
N THR A 62 14.31 -3.87 13.95
CA THR A 62 14.29 -5.30 14.28
C THR A 62 13.81 -6.13 13.09
N LYS A 63 12.70 -5.74 12.44
CA LYS A 63 12.13 -6.49 11.30
C LYS A 63 13.06 -6.53 10.09
N LEU A 64 13.77 -5.43 9.82
CA LEU A 64 14.70 -5.34 8.69
C LEU A 64 16.15 -5.71 9.05
N GLY A 65 16.42 -6.02 10.32
CA GLY A 65 17.75 -6.40 10.79
C GLY A 65 18.79 -5.28 10.73
N TRP A 66 18.36 -4.02 10.81
CA TRP A 66 19.26 -2.85 10.79
C TRP A 66 20.03 -2.65 12.10
N SER A 67 19.59 -3.30 13.18
CA SER A 67 20.29 -3.32 14.46
C SER A 67 21.50 -4.27 14.47
N LYS A 68 22.31 -4.30 13.40
CA LYS A 68 23.62 -4.94 13.46
C LYS A 68 24.53 -4.06 14.31
N LYS A 69 24.99 -4.62 15.43
CA LYS A 69 25.95 -4.05 16.38
C LYS A 69 26.99 -3.18 15.66
N LEU A 70 26.89 -1.87 15.85
CA LEU A 70 28.07 -1.05 15.99
C LEU A 70 28.46 -1.20 17.47
N PHE A 71 29.69 -1.65 17.70
CA PHE A 71 30.34 -2.02 18.97
C PHE A 71 30.10 -3.46 19.45
#